data_AF-A0A0F3PHA6-F1
#
_entry.id   AF-A0A0F3PHA6-F1
#
_cell.length_a   1.000
_cell.length_b   1.000
_cell.length_c   1.000
_cell.angle_alpha   90.00
_cell.angle_beta   90.00
_cell.angle_gamma   90.00
#
_symmetry.space_group_name_H-M   'P 1'
#
loop_
_entity.id
_entity.type
_entity.pdbx_description
1 polymer ?
#
loop_
_entity_poly.entity_id
_entity_poly.type
_entity_poly.pdbx_seq_one_letter_code
_entity_poly.pdbx_strand_id
1 'polypeptide(L)'
;MTYKKLVELINNISDEQAQKLVNYILPEHFEKLMKFIPLDKLNTYIDTTLSLEELTEQELKKLSDEDISDEQLENIIILVGEETLVENFDIIPNKNLVRIMSNISNDKLATIISHASDESLVRIIDIIESDNHDLSKSLVGQIIALIHDKKCVKQESGAVSDSDSGFSDCEDEIEVSDNQVEHSNSDFTISYQVELSYNYFGVFNYEDDVVYV
;
A
#
# COMPACT_ATOMS: atom_id res chain seq x y z
N MET A 1 28.76 -11.78 16.02
CA MET A 1 27.91 -12.95 15.70
C MET A 1 27.04 -12.57 14.51
N THR A 2 26.81 -13.44 13.51
CA THR A 2 25.83 -13.15 12.44
C THR A 2 24.44 -13.60 12.86
N TYR A 3 23.36 -13.03 12.32
CA TYR A 3 21.99 -13.46 12.62
C TYR A 3 21.74 -14.93 12.26
N LYS A 4 22.33 -15.41 11.15
CA LYS A 4 22.28 -16.83 10.81
C LYS A 4 22.87 -17.74 11.91
N LYS A 5 24.02 -17.36 12.48
CA LYS A 5 24.64 -18.10 13.59
C LYS A 5 23.84 -17.97 14.89
N LEU A 6 23.18 -16.83 15.10
CA LEU A 6 22.29 -16.62 16.24
C LEU A 6 21.05 -17.50 16.16
N VAL A 7 20.45 -17.63 14.97
CA VAL A 7 19.32 -18.54 14.73
C VAL A 7 19.74 -20.00 14.88
N GLU A 8 20.91 -20.38 14.35
CA GLU A 8 21.48 -21.71 14.59
C GLU A 8 21.69 -21.97 16.08
N LEU A 9 22.16 -20.98 16.85
CA LEU A 9 22.30 -21.11 18.30
C LEU A 9 20.94 -21.31 18.99
N ILE A 10 19.96 -20.46 18.67
CA ILE A 10 18.58 -20.54 19.22
C ILE A 10 17.98 -21.93 18.95
N ASN A 11 18.20 -22.48 17.76
CA ASN A 11 17.69 -23.80 17.38
C ASN A 11 18.41 -24.99 18.05
N ASN A 12 19.59 -24.78 18.66
CA ASN A 12 20.43 -25.83 19.23
C ASN A 12 20.53 -25.81 20.76
N ILE A 13 19.86 -24.86 21.41
CA ILE A 13 19.79 -24.74 22.89
C ILE A 13 18.42 -25.19 23.40
N SER A 14 18.26 -25.37 24.71
CA SER A 14 16.94 -25.70 25.27
C SER A 14 15.97 -24.53 25.10
N ASP A 15 14.67 -24.81 25.04
CA ASP A 15 13.64 -23.78 24.88
C ASP A 15 13.72 -22.71 25.97
N GLU A 16 14.03 -23.10 27.21
CA GLU A 16 14.20 -22.14 28.32
C GLU A 16 15.43 -21.22 28.13
N GLN A 17 16.49 -21.72 27.51
CA GLN A 17 17.67 -20.90 27.17
C GLN A 17 17.41 -20.04 25.93
N ALA A 18 16.70 -20.58 24.94
CA ALA A 18 16.25 -19.84 23.76
C ALA A 18 15.36 -18.67 24.18
N GLN A 19 14.39 -18.90 25.07
CA GLN A 19 13.52 -17.88 25.61
C GLN A 19 14.30 -16.75 26.30
N LYS A 20 15.22 -17.08 27.22
CA LYS A 20 16.07 -16.08 27.89
C LYS A 20 16.93 -15.29 26.91
N LEU A 21 17.51 -15.96 25.92
CA LEU A 21 18.34 -15.33 24.90
C LEU A 21 17.49 -14.39 24.03
N VAL A 22 16.37 -14.88 23.50
CA VAL A 22 15.44 -14.11 22.67
C VAL A 22 14.95 -12.89 23.42
N ASN A 23 14.43 -13.01 24.64
CA ASN A 23 13.97 -11.85 25.42
C ASN A 23 15.05 -10.80 25.66
N TYR A 24 16.32 -11.22 25.78
CA TYR A 24 17.43 -10.30 25.95
C TYR A 24 17.77 -9.50 24.67
N ILE A 25 17.64 -10.13 23.50
CA ILE A 25 18.03 -9.52 22.22
C ILE A 25 16.86 -8.86 21.47
N LEU A 26 15.63 -9.29 21.75
CA LEU A 26 14.43 -8.91 21.02
C LEU A 26 14.26 -7.38 20.95
N PRO A 27 14.37 -6.61 22.06
CA PRO A 27 14.07 -5.18 22.02
C PRO A 27 14.94 -4.36 21.04
N GLU A 28 16.18 -4.79 20.80
CA GLU A 28 17.12 -4.09 19.92
C GLU A 28 17.26 -4.72 18.53
N HIS A 29 16.82 -5.97 18.37
CA HIS A 29 17.08 -6.76 17.16
C HIS A 29 15.84 -7.46 16.59
N PHE A 30 14.65 -7.07 17.04
CA PHE A 30 13.37 -7.65 16.65
C PHE A 30 13.21 -7.78 15.13
N GLU A 31 13.32 -6.66 14.39
CA GLU A 31 13.23 -6.62 12.93
C GLU A 31 14.12 -7.65 12.24
N LYS A 32 15.37 -7.78 12.73
CA LYS A 32 16.38 -8.66 12.12
C LYS A 32 16.14 -10.10 12.50
N LEU A 33 15.61 -10.39 13.68
CA LEU A 33 15.27 -11.76 14.09
C LEU A 33 14.10 -12.31 13.28
N MET A 34 13.10 -11.48 13.01
CA MET A 34 11.94 -11.82 12.19
C MET A 34 12.30 -12.26 10.75
N LYS A 35 13.39 -11.73 10.18
CA LYS A 35 13.90 -12.19 8.87
C LYS A 35 14.35 -13.65 8.87
N PHE A 36 14.76 -14.19 10.02
CA PHE A 36 15.37 -15.52 10.11
C PHE A 36 14.57 -16.51 10.96
N ILE A 37 13.66 -16.02 11.80
CA ILE A 37 12.83 -16.83 12.70
C ILE A 37 11.38 -16.52 12.36
N PRO A 38 10.60 -17.52 11.94
CA PRO A 38 9.16 -17.38 11.74
C PRO A 38 8.47 -16.80 12.98
N LEU A 39 7.49 -15.93 12.77
CA LEU A 39 6.82 -15.17 13.84
C LEU A 39 6.15 -16.09 14.87
N ASP A 40 5.53 -17.18 14.41
CA ASP A 40 4.91 -18.21 15.24
C ASP A 40 5.92 -18.83 16.21
N LYS A 41 7.14 -19.10 15.73
CA LYS A 41 8.24 -19.61 16.55
C LYS A 41 8.81 -18.54 17.48
N LEU A 42 8.88 -17.30 17.03
CA LEU A 42 9.34 -16.20 17.87
C LEU A 42 8.38 -16.00 19.06
N ASN A 43 7.08 -16.09 18.81
CA ASN A 43 6.03 -16.00 19.84
C ASN A 43 6.14 -17.05 20.95
N THR A 44 6.70 -18.24 20.69
CA THR A 44 6.92 -19.23 21.75
C THR A 44 8.06 -18.84 22.70
N TYR A 45 8.90 -17.88 22.31
CA TYR A 45 10.06 -17.42 23.07
C TYR A 45 9.88 -16.04 23.70
N ILE A 46 8.81 -15.33 23.37
CA ILE A 46 8.47 -14.05 23.99
C ILE A 46 7.83 -14.32 25.36
N ASP A 47 8.41 -13.78 26.42
CA ASP A 47 7.81 -13.87 27.76
C ASP A 47 6.83 -12.71 28.02
N THR A 48 5.96 -12.89 29.01
CA THR A 48 4.83 -12.02 29.42
C THR A 48 5.16 -10.55 29.74
N THR A 49 6.43 -10.16 29.75
CA THR A 49 6.87 -8.78 30.08
C THR A 49 7.04 -7.87 28.87
N LEU A 50 7.04 -8.44 27.66
CA LEU A 50 7.15 -7.72 26.39
C LEU A 50 6.14 -8.34 25.45
N SER A 51 5.09 -7.62 25.05
CA SER A 51 4.12 -8.18 24.09
C SER A 51 4.60 -7.97 22.66
N LEU A 52 4.27 -8.92 21.76
CA LEU A 52 4.51 -8.74 20.34
C LEU A 52 3.80 -7.48 19.80
N GLU A 53 2.63 -7.20 20.34
CA GLU A 53 1.82 -6.02 20.02
C GLU A 53 2.57 -4.73 20.39
N GLU A 54 3.16 -4.64 21.58
CA GLU A 54 3.98 -3.51 22.02
C GLU A 54 5.21 -3.29 21.12
N LEU A 55 5.87 -4.38 20.72
CA LEU A 55 6.99 -4.31 19.77
C LEU A 55 6.54 -3.84 18.39
N THR A 56 5.40 -4.35 17.92
CA THR A 56 4.82 -3.99 16.62
C THR A 56 4.42 -2.51 16.61
N GLU A 57 3.80 -2.01 17.68
CA GLU A 57 3.50 -0.59 17.86
C GLU A 57 4.76 0.28 17.90
N GLN A 58 5.83 -0.18 18.57
CA GLN A 58 7.10 0.53 18.63
C GLN A 58 7.74 0.65 17.24
N GLU A 59 7.67 -0.42 16.45
CA GLU A 59 8.15 -0.45 15.07
C GLU A 59 7.29 0.43 14.16
N LEU A 60 5.95 0.38 14.28
CA LEU A 60 5.03 1.26 13.53
C LEU A 60 5.32 2.74 13.76
N LYS A 61 5.65 3.14 15.00
CA LYS A 61 5.99 4.53 15.32
C LYS A 61 7.20 5.02 14.51
N LYS A 62 8.12 4.15 14.12
CA LYS A 62 9.26 4.54 13.27
C LYS A 62 8.82 4.94 11.86
N LEU A 63 7.65 4.50 11.38
CA LEU A 63 7.10 4.94 10.08
C LEU A 63 6.73 6.41 10.08
N SER A 64 6.53 7.03 11.24
CA SER A 64 6.31 8.48 11.36
C SER A 64 7.58 9.31 11.08
N ASP A 65 8.75 8.68 11.09
CA ASP A 65 10.04 9.32 10.81
C ASP A 65 10.31 9.36 9.30
N GLU A 66 10.50 10.55 8.73
CA GLU A 66 10.79 10.74 7.30
C GLU A 66 12.21 10.29 6.89
N ASP A 67 13.10 10.07 7.86
CA ASP A 67 14.50 9.66 7.66
C ASP A 67 14.71 8.15 7.87
N ILE A 68 13.63 7.37 7.98
CA ILE A 68 13.70 5.91 8.05
C ILE A 68 14.41 5.33 6.80
N SER A 69 15.33 4.38 6.99
CA SER A 69 16.02 3.72 5.87
C SER A 69 15.12 2.74 5.11
N ASP A 70 15.44 2.44 3.84
CA ASP A 70 14.65 1.48 3.04
C ASP A 70 14.64 0.08 3.67
N GLU A 71 15.76 -0.35 4.26
CA GLU A 71 15.84 -1.63 4.96
C GLU A 71 14.89 -1.66 6.16
N GLN A 72 14.83 -0.60 6.97
CA GLN A 72 13.92 -0.53 8.11
C GLN A 72 12.47 -0.49 7.64
N LEU A 73 12.16 0.28 6.59
CA LEU A 73 10.83 0.35 6.02
C LEU A 73 10.33 -1.02 5.55
N GLU A 74 11.15 -1.77 4.81
CA GLU A 74 10.83 -3.12 4.34
C GLU A 74 10.57 -4.08 5.52
N ASN A 75 11.39 -4.01 6.57
CA ASN A 75 11.23 -4.86 7.76
C ASN A 75 9.91 -4.59 8.47
N ILE A 76 9.55 -3.30 8.61
CA ILE A 76 8.31 -2.91 9.27
C ILE A 76 7.12 -3.42 8.46
N ILE A 77 7.10 -3.22 7.13
CA ILE A 77 6.01 -3.72 6.26
C ILE A 77 5.82 -5.23 6.43
N ILE A 78 6.92 -6.00 6.43
CA ILE A 78 6.87 -7.47 6.64
C ILE A 78 6.31 -7.82 8.01
N LEU A 79 6.65 -7.04 9.03
CA LEU A 79 6.27 -7.27 10.41
C LEU A 79 4.79 -6.96 10.67
N VAL A 80 4.32 -5.77 10.28
CA VAL A 80 2.96 -5.31 10.62
C VAL A 80 1.92 -5.96 9.72
N GLY A 81 2.30 -6.38 8.51
CA GLY A 81 1.35 -6.86 7.52
C GLY A 81 0.48 -5.74 6.95
N GLU A 82 -0.23 -6.08 5.88
CA GLU A 82 -0.96 -5.11 5.06
C GLU A 82 -2.17 -4.49 5.80
N GLU A 83 -2.91 -5.30 6.57
CA GLU A 83 -4.12 -4.85 7.29
C GLU A 83 -3.77 -3.83 8.38
N THR A 84 -2.84 -4.15 9.28
CA THR A 84 -2.41 -3.25 10.35
C THR A 84 -1.70 -2.01 9.80
N LEU A 85 -0.98 -2.14 8.67
CA LEU A 85 -0.38 -0.98 8.01
C LEU A 85 -1.47 0.01 7.58
N VAL A 86 -2.55 -0.46 6.95
CA VAL A 86 -3.69 0.36 6.52
C VAL A 86 -4.36 1.09 7.68
N GLU A 87 -4.58 0.42 8.80
CA GLU A 87 -5.18 1.02 10.00
C GLU A 87 -4.36 2.19 10.57
N ASN A 88 -3.06 2.21 10.25
CA ASN A 88 -2.12 3.21 10.75
C ASN A 88 -1.68 4.21 9.66
N PHE A 89 -2.37 4.29 8.52
CA PHE A 89 -2.01 5.23 7.45
C PHE A 89 -1.86 6.67 7.93
N ASP A 90 -2.74 7.13 8.83
CA ASP A 90 -2.79 8.51 9.31
C ASP A 90 -1.49 8.98 9.97
N ILE A 91 -0.70 8.07 10.55
CA ILE A 91 0.58 8.40 11.21
C ILE A 91 1.78 8.30 10.28
N ILE A 92 1.63 7.74 9.08
CA ILE A 92 2.71 7.53 8.11
C ILE A 92 2.78 8.75 7.18
N PRO A 93 3.90 9.49 7.08
CA PRO A 93 4.05 10.63 6.18
C PRO A 93 3.93 10.25 4.70
N ASN A 94 3.49 11.18 3.85
CA ASN A 94 3.31 10.94 2.40
C ASN A 94 4.57 10.38 1.72
N LYS A 95 5.75 10.88 2.11
CA LYS A 95 7.04 10.39 1.59
C LYS A 95 7.25 8.90 1.84
N ASN A 96 6.91 8.43 3.04
CA ASN A 96 7.03 7.02 3.39
C ASN A 96 5.94 6.18 2.73
N LEU A 97 4.71 6.71 2.57
CA LEU A 97 3.65 6.06 1.80
C LEU A 97 4.06 5.81 0.33
N VAL A 98 4.66 6.81 -0.33
CA VAL A 98 5.20 6.66 -1.69
C VAL A 98 6.24 5.54 -1.76
N ARG A 99 7.17 5.51 -0.80
CA ARG A 99 8.20 4.47 -0.71
C ARG A 99 7.60 3.08 -0.47
N ILE A 100 6.58 2.96 0.36
CA ILE A 100 5.85 1.70 0.58
C ILE A 100 5.25 1.23 -0.74
N MET A 101 4.45 2.07 -1.41
CA MET A 101 3.77 1.70 -2.66
C MET A 101 4.75 1.31 -3.77
N SER A 102 5.93 1.92 -3.79
CA SER A 102 6.97 1.64 -4.79
C SER A 102 7.71 0.32 -4.57
N ASN A 103 7.74 -0.20 -3.34
CA ASN A 103 8.60 -1.32 -2.96
C ASN A 103 7.83 -2.62 -2.61
N ILE A 104 6.50 -2.59 -2.61
CA ILE A 104 5.68 -3.79 -2.39
C ILE A 104 5.24 -4.41 -3.71
N SER A 105 4.86 -5.70 -3.66
CA SER A 105 4.24 -6.36 -4.82
C SER A 105 2.84 -5.84 -5.08
N ASN A 106 2.38 -5.99 -6.33
CA ASN A 106 1.03 -5.61 -6.74
C ASN A 106 -0.07 -6.32 -5.92
N ASP A 107 0.14 -7.58 -5.56
CA ASP A 107 -0.81 -8.33 -4.72
C ASP A 107 -0.98 -7.68 -3.34
N LYS A 108 0.14 -7.27 -2.72
CA LYS A 108 0.12 -6.58 -1.42
C LYS A 108 -0.51 -5.19 -1.54
N LEU A 109 -0.21 -4.48 -2.62
CA LEU A 109 -0.83 -3.18 -2.92
C LEU A 109 -2.35 -3.31 -3.09
N ALA A 110 -2.83 -4.35 -3.78
CA ALA A 110 -4.25 -4.64 -3.91
C ALA A 110 -4.90 -4.91 -2.55
N THR A 111 -4.24 -5.68 -1.67
CA THR A 111 -4.72 -5.91 -0.29
C THR A 111 -4.80 -4.62 0.52
N ILE A 112 -3.79 -3.74 0.42
CA ILE A 112 -3.79 -2.44 1.10
C ILE A 112 -4.97 -1.59 0.61
N ILE A 113 -5.14 -1.48 -0.71
CA ILE A 113 -6.23 -0.69 -1.30
C ILE A 113 -7.59 -1.29 -0.94
N SER A 114 -7.73 -2.62 -0.94
CA SER A 114 -8.99 -3.32 -0.59
C SER A 114 -9.42 -3.07 0.86
N HIS A 115 -8.48 -2.87 1.79
CA HIS A 115 -8.76 -2.59 3.19
C HIS A 115 -8.79 -1.10 3.55
N ALA A 116 -8.21 -0.23 2.71
CA ALA A 116 -8.13 1.21 2.98
C ALA A 116 -9.50 1.88 3.19
N SER A 117 -9.57 2.79 4.16
CA SER A 117 -10.74 3.66 4.34
C SER A 117 -10.87 4.63 3.16
N ASP A 118 -12.06 5.20 2.94
CA ASP A 118 -12.24 6.15 1.84
C ASP A 118 -11.35 7.41 2.04
N GLU A 119 -11.09 7.82 3.28
CA GLU A 119 -10.14 8.90 3.62
C GLU A 119 -8.69 8.54 3.25
N SER A 120 -8.26 7.31 3.56
CA SER A 120 -6.95 6.81 3.13
C SER A 120 -6.82 6.76 1.60
N LEU A 121 -7.89 6.37 0.89
CA LEU A 121 -7.90 6.33 -0.57
C LEU A 121 -7.82 7.74 -1.18
N VAL A 122 -8.54 8.71 -0.63
CA VAL A 122 -8.44 10.12 -1.05
C VAL A 122 -7.01 10.60 -0.89
N ARG A 123 -6.39 10.32 0.26
CA ARG A 123 -4.99 10.68 0.49
C ARG A 123 -4.02 10.04 -0.50
N ILE A 124 -4.23 8.78 -0.89
CA ILE A 124 -3.44 8.11 -1.93
C ILE A 124 -3.58 8.85 -3.27
N ILE A 125 -4.80 9.24 -3.63
CA ILE A 125 -5.07 10.01 -4.85
C ILE A 125 -4.36 11.37 -4.78
N ASP A 126 -4.47 12.09 -3.67
CA ASP A 126 -3.81 13.39 -3.48
C ASP A 126 -2.28 13.28 -3.64
N ILE A 127 -1.68 12.18 -3.16
CA ILE A 127 -0.24 11.90 -3.34
C ILE A 127 0.10 11.71 -4.82
N ILE A 128 -0.75 11.00 -5.57
CA ILE A 128 -0.58 10.72 -7.00
C ILE A 128 -0.82 11.97 -7.86
N GLU A 129 -1.75 12.83 -7.46
CA GLU A 129 -2.02 14.09 -8.17
C GLU A 129 -0.99 15.17 -7.85
N SER A 130 -0.26 15.02 -6.75
CA SER A 130 0.87 15.89 -6.42
C SER A 130 2.02 15.65 -7.41
N ASP A 131 2.41 16.70 -8.15
CA ASP A 131 3.52 16.73 -9.11
C ASP A 131 4.90 16.30 -8.53
N ASN A 132 5.03 16.10 -7.21
CA ASN A 132 6.29 15.80 -6.52
C ASN A 132 6.38 14.38 -5.95
N HIS A 133 5.71 13.39 -6.55
CA HIS A 133 5.87 12.00 -6.16
C HIS A 133 6.89 11.25 -7.05
N ASP A 134 7.62 10.29 -6.46
CA ASP A 134 8.59 9.46 -7.19
C ASP A 134 7.98 8.17 -7.80
N LEU A 135 6.65 8.04 -7.83
CA LEU A 135 5.96 6.87 -8.42
C LEU A 135 6.09 6.83 -9.94
N SER A 136 6.33 5.65 -10.50
CA SER A 136 6.32 5.44 -11.95
C SER A 136 4.90 5.57 -12.52
N LYS A 137 4.77 6.03 -13.76
CA LYS A 137 3.45 6.14 -14.45
C LYS A 137 2.69 4.81 -14.50
N SER A 138 3.41 3.69 -14.66
CA SER A 138 2.80 2.36 -14.67
C SER A 138 2.19 2.01 -13.31
N LEU A 139 2.92 2.28 -12.22
CA LEU A 139 2.44 2.06 -10.86
C LEU A 139 1.23 2.95 -10.53
N VAL A 140 1.27 4.22 -10.95
CA VAL A 140 0.13 5.13 -10.82
C VAL A 140 -1.12 4.57 -11.49
N GLY A 141 -1.01 4.11 -12.74
CA GLY A 141 -2.14 3.49 -13.45
C GLY A 141 -2.69 2.27 -12.73
N GLN A 142 -1.83 1.44 -12.16
CA GLN A 142 -2.23 0.26 -11.38
C GLN A 142 -2.96 0.65 -10.09
N ILE A 143 -2.48 1.66 -9.35
CA ILE A 143 -3.15 2.14 -8.13
C ILE A 143 -4.54 2.68 -8.47
N ILE A 144 -4.66 3.49 -9.52
CA ILE A 144 -5.95 4.06 -9.94
C ILE A 144 -6.94 2.96 -10.30
N ALA A 145 -6.51 1.94 -11.06
CA ALA A 145 -7.35 0.80 -11.42
C ALA A 145 -7.86 0.04 -10.16
N LEU A 146 -6.97 -0.25 -9.22
CA LEU A 146 -7.34 -0.94 -7.97
C LEU A 146 -8.34 -0.15 -7.12
N ILE A 147 -8.20 1.18 -7.07
CA ILE A 147 -9.15 2.05 -6.36
C ILE A 147 -10.51 2.06 -7.06
N HIS A 148 -10.52 2.09 -8.40
CA HIS A 148 -11.73 2.02 -9.20
C HIS A 148 -12.49 0.70 -8.95
N ASP A 149 -11.79 -0.44 -9.08
CA ASP A 149 -12.37 -1.76 -8.87
C ASP A 149 -13.02 -1.90 -7.48
N LYS A 150 -12.36 -1.40 -6.44
CA LYS A 150 -12.92 -1.38 -5.08
C LYS A 150 -14.23 -0.59 -5.00
N LYS A 151 -14.31 0.57 -5.66
CA LYS A 151 -15.51 1.41 -5.65
C LYS A 151 -16.68 0.71 -6.37
N CYS A 152 -16.42 0.04 -7.49
CA CYS A 152 -17.42 -0.74 -8.22
C CYS A 152 -17.98 -1.88 -7.36
N VAL A 153 -17.12 -2.65 -6.67
CA VAL A 153 -17.56 -3.75 -5.78
C VAL A 153 -18.45 -3.25 -4.63
N LYS A 154 -18.18 -2.05 -4.08
CA LYS A 154 -19.03 -1.44 -3.05
C LYS A 154 -20.42 -1.06 -3.58
N GLN A 155 -20.54 -0.67 -4.85
CA GLN A 155 -21.82 -0.30 -5.47
C GLN A 155 -22.70 -1.52 -5.74
N GLU A 156 -22.12 -2.67 -6.11
CA GLU A 156 -22.86 -3.92 -6.34
C GLU A 156 -23.34 -4.61 -5.05
N SER A 157 -22.65 -4.37 -3.92
CA SER A 157 -22.98 -4.96 -2.62
C SER A 157 -23.91 -4.10 -1.75
N GLY A 158 -24.20 -2.87 -2.18
CA GLY A 158 -25.21 -2.02 -1.57
C GLY A 158 -26.62 -2.52 -1.90
N ALA A 159 -27.42 -2.85 -0.88
CA ALA A 159 -28.81 -3.24 -1.05
C ALA A 159 -29.56 -2.21 -1.91
N VAL A 160 -30.18 -2.70 -2.98
CA VAL A 160 -31.13 -1.98 -3.83
C VAL A 160 -32.20 -1.35 -2.92
N SER A 161 -32.07 -0.04 -2.69
CA SER A 161 -33.18 0.78 -2.25
C SER A 161 -33.68 1.48 -3.51
N ASP A 162 -34.80 1.00 -4.01
CA ASP A 162 -35.50 1.50 -5.18
C ASP A 162 -35.64 3.03 -5.12
N SER A 163 -34.81 3.74 -5.87
CA SER A 163 -35.04 5.13 -6.23
C SER A 163 -34.35 5.38 -7.56
N ASP A 164 -35.19 5.51 -8.59
CA ASP A 164 -34.89 6.02 -9.92
C ASP A 164 -33.85 7.16 -9.86
N SER A 165 -32.62 6.85 -10.20
CA SER A 165 -31.74 7.78 -10.91
C SER A 165 -30.75 6.95 -11.72
N GLY A 166 -31.03 6.84 -13.01
CA GLY A 166 -30.17 6.17 -13.97
C GLY A 166 -28.82 6.88 -14.04
N PHE A 167 -27.78 6.17 -13.63
CA PHE A 167 -26.43 6.30 -14.15
C PHE A 167 -25.74 4.95 -13.87
N SER A 168 -25.92 4.04 -14.82
CA SER A 168 -25.40 2.68 -14.76
C SER A 168 -24.36 2.51 -15.86
N ASP A 169 -23.14 2.99 -15.64
CA ASP A 169 -22.06 2.76 -16.60
C ASP A 169 -20.84 2.19 -15.85
N CYS A 170 -20.89 0.89 -15.58
CA CYS A 170 -19.68 0.07 -15.35
C CYS A 170 -19.18 -0.52 -16.68
N GLU A 171 -19.42 0.18 -17.78
CA GLU A 171 -19.05 -0.19 -19.15
C GLU A 171 -18.65 1.11 -19.88
N ASP A 172 -17.56 1.75 -19.46
CA ASP A 172 -16.78 2.54 -20.41
C ASP A 172 -15.84 1.57 -21.09
N GLU A 173 -16.35 0.91 -22.15
CA GLU A 173 -15.50 0.48 -23.24
C GLU A 173 -14.62 1.68 -23.61
N ILE A 174 -13.31 1.47 -23.68
CA ILE A 174 -12.38 2.48 -24.20
C ILE A 174 -12.69 2.62 -25.70
N GLU A 175 -13.68 3.44 -26.04
CA GLU A 175 -14.05 3.73 -27.42
C GLU A 175 -13.10 4.81 -27.96
N VAL A 176 -12.12 4.37 -28.74
CA VAL A 176 -11.17 5.23 -29.44
C VAL A 176 -11.87 5.85 -30.65
N SER A 177 -12.41 7.06 -30.51
CA SER A 177 -13.03 7.79 -31.62
C SER A 177 -12.05 8.76 -32.28
N ASP A 178 -11.83 8.54 -33.57
CA ASP A 178 -11.08 9.43 -34.47
C ASP A 178 -11.88 10.71 -34.79
N ASN A 179 -11.18 11.84 -34.72
CA ASN A 179 -11.39 13.08 -35.49
C ASN A 179 -12.51 14.10 -35.14
N GLN A 180 -12.00 15.28 -34.76
CA GLN A 180 -12.23 16.62 -35.36
C GLN A 180 -13.38 17.57 -34.92
N VAL A 181 -12.91 18.74 -34.42
CA VAL A 181 -13.22 20.12 -34.87
C VAL A 181 -14.41 20.91 -34.26
N GLU A 182 -14.01 21.98 -33.55
CA GLU A 182 -14.57 23.36 -33.48
C GLU A 182 -15.74 23.79 -32.55
N HIS A 183 -15.45 24.92 -31.87
CA HIS A 183 -16.29 26.08 -31.47
C HIS A 183 -17.00 26.16 -30.09
N SER A 184 -16.40 26.97 -29.20
CA SER A 184 -16.89 28.21 -28.54
C SER A 184 -18.19 28.29 -27.70
N ASN A 185 -18.00 28.87 -26.51
CA ASN A 185 -18.83 29.81 -25.71
C ASN A 185 -19.60 29.30 -24.46
N SER A 186 -19.05 29.72 -23.31
CA SER A 186 -19.69 30.31 -22.10
C SER A 186 -21.05 29.79 -21.62
N ASP A 187 -21.09 29.26 -20.38
CA ASP A 187 -21.59 30.02 -19.22
C ASP A 187 -21.28 29.30 -17.90
N PHE A 188 -20.87 30.11 -16.93
CA PHE A 188 -20.47 29.70 -15.59
C PHE A 188 -21.70 29.43 -14.72
N THR A 189 -21.89 28.17 -14.32
CA THR A 189 -22.79 27.78 -13.23
C THR A 189 -22.00 26.88 -12.28
N ILE A 190 -21.75 27.36 -11.06
CA ILE A 190 -21.09 26.57 -10.02
C ILE A 190 -22.07 25.52 -9.51
N SER A 191 -21.88 24.27 -9.91
CA SER A 191 -22.36 23.08 -9.20
C SER A 191 -21.17 22.18 -8.93
N TYR A 192 -21.01 21.71 -7.70
CA TYR A 192 -19.92 20.82 -7.27
C TYR A 192 -19.90 19.53 -8.09
N GLN A 193 -19.20 19.55 -9.21
CA GLN A 193 -18.66 18.42 -9.93
C GLN A 193 -17.15 18.66 -9.97
N VAL A 194 -16.39 17.83 -9.26
CA VAL A 194 -14.97 17.71 -9.51
C VAL A 194 -14.86 17.03 -10.88
N GLU A 195 -14.95 17.84 -11.94
CA GLU A 195 -14.48 17.46 -13.27
C GLU A 195 -12.98 17.21 -13.12
N LEU A 196 -12.60 15.93 -13.07
CA LEU A 196 -11.25 15.51 -13.44
C LEU A 196 -11.04 15.99 -14.87
N SER A 197 -10.39 17.15 -15.02
CA SER A 197 -10.04 17.70 -16.31
C SER A 197 -8.95 16.83 -16.93
N TYR A 198 -9.38 15.75 -17.57
CA TYR A 198 -8.58 14.92 -18.46
C TYR A 198 -8.15 15.77 -19.66
N ASN A 199 -7.02 16.47 -19.53
CA ASN A 199 -6.40 17.19 -20.65
C ASN A 199 -4.87 17.11 -20.63
N TYR A 200 -4.30 16.08 -20.00
CA TYR A 200 -2.85 15.87 -20.01
C TYR A 200 -2.42 14.40 -20.16
N PHE A 201 -3.12 13.63 -20.99
CA PHE A 201 -2.57 12.37 -21.49
C PHE A 201 -1.94 12.59 -22.86
N GLY A 202 -0.63 12.84 -22.83
CA GLY A 202 0.23 12.69 -24.00
C GLY A 202 0.14 11.26 -24.51
N VAL A 203 -0.19 11.15 -25.80
CA VAL A 203 -0.23 9.94 -26.63
C VAL A 203 0.92 8.98 -26.29
N PHE A 204 0.58 7.77 -25.82
CA PHE A 204 1.50 6.63 -25.82
C PHE A 204 1.34 5.89 -27.14
N ASN A 205 2.27 6.08 -28.07
CA ASN A 205 2.42 5.18 -29.21
C ASN A 205 3.05 3.88 -28.70
N TYR A 206 2.29 2.79 -28.76
CA TYR A 206 2.83 1.44 -28.72
C TYR A 206 3.29 1.09 -30.14
N GLU A 207 4.59 1.13 -30.40
CA GLU A 207 5.14 0.41 -31.55
C GLU A 207 5.34 -1.04 -31.11
N ASP A 208 4.65 -1.94 -31.82
CA ASP A 208 4.77 -3.40 -31.72
C ASP A 208 6.20 -3.86 -31.97
N ASP A 209 6.89 -4.31 -30.92
CA ASP A 209 8.12 -5.11 -31.05
C ASP A 209 7.74 -6.53 -31.48
N VAL A 210 7.63 -6.72 -32.79
CA VAL A 210 7.56 -8.04 -33.44
C VAL A 210 8.93 -8.72 -33.31
N VAL A 211 9.01 -9.70 -32.43
CA VAL A 211 10.15 -10.61 -32.32
C VAL A 211 10.18 -11.55 -33.53
N TYR A 212 11.19 -11.41 -34.40
CA TYR A 212 11.54 -12.46 -35.37
C TYR A 212 12.49 -13.46 -34.72
N VAL A 213 12.10 -14.75 -34.78
CA VAL A 213 12.92 -15.93 -34.45
C VAL A 213 13.92 -16.21 -35.56
#